data_AF-A0A6G0XAJ4-F1
#
_entry.id   AF-A0A6G0XAJ4-F1
#
_cell.length_a   1.000
_cell.length_b   1.000
_cell.length_c   1.000
_cell.angle_alpha   90.00
_cell.angle_beta   90.00
_cell.angle_gamma   90.00
#
_symmetry.space_group_name_H-M   'P 1'
#
loop_
_entity.id
_entity.type
_entity.pdbx_description
1 polymer ?
#
loop_
_entity_poly.entity_id
_entity_poly.type
_entity_poly.pdbx_seq_one_letter_code
_entity_poly.pdbx_strand_id
1 'polypeptide(L)'
;MEEQTKLLVRNPNTIFYTLLELIRMLILLILTYYYLTSPYQTILKPFFLLTFWKTIIAAKLSETWIIKFINGFVEFDEKVMPLLSRLSVQQRSLSKIHRNMFFILSTIYFAGFKLLFLFLFPPRTLDVKFLAAFLIGPPFIIHYVVFISTYYFLYNFYIRFETLNDLWKCLPDGLIAVPDQWTHFEVVILIDDIRLLHSELSELLKIFSRGYGPLLITFFVSNYINILLYFYFAITFREFLPEYSFTVNFMRKCINYLGIGQSIVVMMIIMMLGSFINNNNIKMFMNQVSVYESDEITAFGLFKINLNLVMSILALIITGITDNHINTNERASNSFEFHFKLNDTESH
;
A
#
# COMPACT_ATOMS: atom_id res chain seq x y z
N MET A 1 -3.36 -8.71 -38.56
CA MET A 1 -2.07 -8.07 -38.85
C MET A 1 -1.45 -7.78 -37.50
N GLU A 2 -0.74 -8.77 -36.96
CA GLU A 2 -0.13 -8.73 -35.63
C GLU A 2 1.08 -7.81 -35.66
N GLU A 3 0.94 -6.65 -35.04
CA GLU A 3 2.04 -5.73 -34.78
C GLU A 3 2.93 -6.35 -33.70
N GLN A 4 3.95 -7.10 -34.15
CA GLN A 4 5.07 -7.55 -33.33
C GLN A 4 5.83 -6.30 -32.85
N THR A 5 5.35 -5.77 -31.73
CA THR A 5 5.98 -4.73 -30.95
C THR A 5 7.42 -5.14 -30.68
N LYS A 6 8.36 -4.23 -30.99
CA LYS A 6 9.75 -4.23 -30.52
C LYS A 6 9.77 -4.16 -28.99
N LEU A 7 9.34 -5.22 -28.33
CA LEU A 7 9.56 -5.43 -26.91
C LEU A 7 11.06 -5.68 -26.75
N LEU A 8 11.76 -4.70 -26.19
CA LEU A 8 13.21 -4.69 -25.96
C LEU A 8 13.71 -5.85 -25.07
N VAL A 9 12.81 -6.73 -24.62
CA VAL A 9 13.10 -7.90 -23.80
C VAL A 9 12.18 -9.03 -24.22
N ARG A 10 12.61 -9.91 -25.14
CA ARG A 10 12.32 -11.36 -25.07
C ARG A 10 12.96 -12.13 -26.24
N ASN A 11 14.17 -12.60 -26.02
CA ASN A 11 14.46 -14.00 -26.35
C ASN A 11 14.87 -14.70 -25.04
N PRO A 12 13.93 -14.92 -24.10
CA PRO A 12 14.27 -15.59 -22.88
C PRO A 12 14.44 -17.06 -23.25
N ASN A 13 15.58 -17.64 -22.91
CA ASN A 13 15.70 -19.09 -22.87
C ASN A 13 14.51 -19.60 -22.04
N THR A 14 13.54 -20.25 -22.68
CA THR A 14 12.30 -20.72 -22.05
C THR A 14 12.63 -21.58 -20.83
N ILE A 15 13.71 -22.36 -20.94
CA ILE A 15 14.28 -23.19 -19.87
C ILE A 15 14.68 -22.37 -18.64
N PHE A 16 15.36 -21.23 -18.79
CA PHE A 16 15.80 -20.41 -17.65
C PHE A 16 14.62 -19.83 -16.88
N TYR A 17 13.60 -19.32 -17.59
CA TYR A 17 12.40 -18.79 -16.96
C TYR A 17 11.60 -19.89 -16.25
N THR A 18 11.43 -21.05 -16.89
CA THR A 18 10.78 -22.21 -16.26
C THR A 18 11.54 -22.67 -15.02
N LEU A 19 12.88 -22.68 -15.04
CA LEU A 19 13.70 -23.02 -13.89
C LEU A 19 13.54 -22.00 -12.75
N LEU A 20 13.57 -20.70 -13.06
CA LEU A 20 13.37 -19.65 -12.06
C LEU A 20 11.98 -19.73 -11.41
N GLU A 21 10.94 -20.01 -12.20
CA GLU A 21 9.59 -20.24 -11.71
C GLU A 21 9.51 -21.47 -10.79
N LEU A 22 10.16 -22.57 -11.17
CA LEU A 22 10.21 -23.78 -10.35
C LEU A 22 10.95 -23.52 -9.02
N ILE A 23 12.10 -22.85 -9.06
CA ILE A 23 12.86 -22.47 -7.87
C ILE A 23 11.99 -21.57 -6.96
N ARG A 24 11.29 -20.59 -7.53
CA ARG A 24 10.39 -19.72 -6.79
C ARG A 24 9.28 -20.50 -6.11
N MET A 25 8.59 -21.39 -6.83
CA MET A 25 7.53 -22.24 -6.28
C MET A 25 8.06 -23.15 -5.16
N LEU A 26 9.26 -23.71 -5.32
CA LEU A 26 9.89 -24.56 -4.33
C LEU A 26 10.26 -23.77 -3.05
N ILE A 27 10.81 -22.56 -3.20
CA ILE A 27 11.07 -21.65 -2.07
C ILE A 27 9.77 -21.31 -1.34
N LEU A 28 8.70 -20.97 -2.06
CA LEU A 28 7.39 -20.67 -1.47
C LEU A 28 6.79 -21.87 -0.71
N LEU A 29 6.99 -23.08 -1.22
CA LEU A 29 6.55 -24.31 -0.57
C LEU A 29 7.38 -24.61 0.68
N ILE A 30 8.70 -24.40 0.65
CA ILE A 30 9.58 -24.50 1.82
C ILE A 30 9.16 -23.49 2.89
N LEU A 31 8.92 -22.22 2.51
CA LEU A 31 8.47 -21.18 3.44
C LEU A 31 7.11 -21.54 4.07
N THR A 32 6.19 -22.07 3.27
CA THR A 32 4.88 -22.55 3.73
C THR A 32 5.02 -23.70 4.71
N TYR A 33 5.82 -24.71 4.38
CA TYR A 33 6.09 -25.86 5.24
C TYR A 33 6.75 -25.43 6.56
N TYR A 34 7.74 -24.55 6.48
CA TYR A 34 8.43 -24.00 7.64
C TYR A 34 7.48 -23.21 8.55
N TYR A 35 6.60 -22.42 7.96
CA TYR A 35 5.58 -21.68 8.69
C TYR A 35 4.57 -22.60 9.38
N LEU A 36 4.16 -23.68 8.71
CA LEU A 36 3.21 -24.67 9.23
C LEU A 36 3.80 -25.48 10.40
N THR A 37 5.08 -25.84 10.31
CA THR A 37 5.78 -26.67 11.31
C THR A 37 6.28 -25.91 12.53
N SER A 38 6.28 -24.56 12.49
CA SER A 38 6.62 -23.75 13.66
C SER A 38 5.64 -24.03 14.80
N PRO A 39 6.07 -24.16 16.07
CA PRO A 39 5.17 -24.44 17.20
C PRO A 39 4.42 -23.21 17.72
N TYR A 40 4.80 -22.00 17.29
CA TYR A 40 4.29 -20.75 17.88
C TYR A 40 3.02 -20.25 17.16
N GLN A 41 1.89 -20.11 17.87
CA GLN A 41 0.57 -19.59 17.43
C GLN A 41 -0.29 -20.52 16.56
N THR A 42 -1.11 -21.37 17.18
CA THR A 42 -1.95 -22.36 16.47
C THR A 42 -3.15 -21.77 15.72
N ILE A 43 -3.82 -20.74 16.25
CA ILE A 43 -5.11 -20.27 15.69
C ILE A 43 -4.94 -19.30 14.51
N LEU A 44 -3.92 -18.42 14.54
CA LEU A 44 -3.73 -17.40 13.51
C LEU A 44 -2.96 -17.87 12.28
N LYS A 45 -2.24 -18.99 12.37
CA LYS A 45 -1.43 -19.53 11.28
C LYS A 45 -2.22 -19.76 9.99
N PRO A 46 -3.37 -20.46 10.01
CA PRO A 46 -4.12 -20.70 8.78
C PRO A 46 -4.51 -19.40 8.09
N PHE A 47 -4.87 -18.37 8.88
CA PHE A 47 -5.26 -17.07 8.36
C PHE A 47 -4.09 -16.33 7.69
N PHE A 48 -2.94 -16.25 8.35
CA PHE A 48 -1.75 -15.63 7.77
C PHE A 48 -1.24 -16.39 6.54
N LEU A 49 -1.35 -17.71 6.54
CA LEU A 49 -0.99 -18.53 5.39
C LEU A 49 -1.94 -18.30 4.20
N LEU A 50 -3.25 -18.21 4.46
CA LEU A 50 -4.24 -17.87 3.44
C LEU A 50 -3.96 -16.47 2.85
N THR A 51 -3.66 -15.50 3.70
CA THR A 51 -3.28 -14.14 3.29
C THR A 51 -2.01 -14.16 2.43
N PHE A 52 -1.01 -14.95 2.84
CA PHE A 52 0.24 -15.12 2.11
C PHE A 52 0.00 -15.64 0.70
N TRP A 53 -0.71 -16.76 0.56
CA TRP A 53 -1.00 -17.36 -0.74
C TRP A 53 -1.89 -16.49 -1.62
N LYS A 54 -2.94 -15.86 -1.06
CA LYS A 54 -3.78 -14.92 -1.82
C LYS A 54 -2.96 -13.78 -2.41
N THR A 55 -2.02 -13.23 -1.64
CA THR A 55 -1.17 -12.12 -2.10
C THR A 55 -0.20 -12.58 -3.19
N ILE A 56 0.39 -13.77 -3.07
CA ILE A 56 1.26 -14.35 -4.10
C ILE A 56 0.50 -14.61 -5.40
N ILE A 57 -0.69 -15.20 -5.31
CA ILE A 57 -1.54 -15.45 -6.48
C ILE A 57 -1.89 -14.13 -7.16
N ALA A 58 -2.31 -13.12 -6.38
CA ALA A 58 -2.57 -11.79 -6.90
C ALA A 58 -1.34 -11.18 -7.59
N ALA A 59 -0.16 -11.25 -6.95
CA ALA A 59 1.09 -10.75 -7.53
C ALA A 59 1.46 -11.46 -8.84
N LYS A 60 1.22 -12.77 -8.94
CA LYS A 60 1.48 -13.54 -10.16
C LYS A 60 0.53 -13.12 -11.30
N LEU A 61 -0.75 -12.90 -10.98
CA LEU A 61 -1.71 -12.36 -11.95
C LEU A 61 -1.33 -10.95 -12.42
N SER A 62 -0.69 -10.16 -11.56
CA SER A 62 -0.22 -8.80 -11.87
C SER A 62 1.05 -8.76 -12.76
N GLU A 63 1.84 -9.84 -12.85
CA GLU A 63 3.18 -9.83 -13.46
C GLU A 63 3.17 -9.32 -14.90
N THR A 64 2.30 -9.87 -15.76
CA THR A 64 2.19 -9.46 -17.17
C THR A 64 1.81 -7.98 -17.31
N TRP A 65 0.93 -7.50 -16.44
CA TRP A 65 0.52 -6.10 -16.43
C TRP A 65 1.62 -5.17 -15.95
N ILE A 66 2.40 -5.58 -14.95
CA ILE A 66 3.56 -4.81 -14.45
C ILE A 66 4.63 -4.68 -15.54
N ILE A 67 4.89 -5.73 -16.32
CA ILE A 67 5.84 -5.65 -17.44
C ILE A 67 5.35 -4.67 -18.49
N LYS A 68 4.08 -4.78 -18.92
CA LYS A 68 3.47 -3.82 -19.85
C LYS A 68 3.56 -2.39 -19.33
N PHE A 69 3.30 -2.22 -18.04
CA PHE A 69 3.34 -0.94 -17.37
C PHE A 69 4.75 -0.32 -17.34
N ILE A 70 5.78 -1.10 -16.98
CA ILE A 70 7.17 -0.63 -16.98
C ILE A 70 7.60 -0.21 -18.39
N ASN A 71 7.27 -1.00 -19.40
CA ASN A 71 7.60 -0.67 -20.78
C ASN A 71 6.90 0.61 -21.23
N GLY A 72 5.63 0.75 -20.87
CA GLY A 72 4.86 1.97 -21.15
C GLY A 72 5.46 3.22 -20.50
N PHE A 73 6.04 3.11 -19.30
CA PHE A 73 6.79 4.21 -18.70
C PHE A 73 8.06 4.57 -19.46
N VAL A 74 8.81 3.58 -19.94
CA VAL A 74 10.02 3.83 -20.75
C VAL A 74 9.64 4.56 -22.03
N GLU A 75 8.61 4.09 -22.74
CA GLU A 75 8.11 4.73 -23.95
C GLU A 75 7.60 6.16 -23.68
N PHE A 76 6.86 6.36 -22.59
CA PHE A 76 6.42 7.68 -22.17
C PHE A 76 7.60 8.62 -21.89
N ASP A 77 8.61 8.17 -21.16
CA ASP A 77 9.79 8.98 -20.83
C ASP A 77 10.58 9.35 -22.11
N GLU A 78 10.68 8.45 -23.09
CA GLU A 78 11.29 8.71 -24.40
C GLU A 78 10.56 9.82 -25.17
N LYS A 79 9.22 9.83 -25.13
CA LYS A 79 8.39 10.87 -25.79
C LYS A 79 8.43 12.21 -25.07
N VAL A 80 8.53 12.22 -23.74
CA VAL A 80 8.57 13.47 -22.94
C VAL A 80 9.91 14.19 -23.05
N MET A 81 11.01 13.44 -23.16
CA MET A 81 12.37 14.00 -23.19
C MET A 81 12.59 15.12 -24.23
N PRO A 82 12.17 14.98 -25.51
CA PRO A 82 12.34 16.07 -26.48
C PRO A 82 11.54 17.33 -26.11
N LEU A 83 10.34 17.20 -25.55
CA LEU A 83 9.53 18.36 -25.14
C LEU A 83 10.16 19.13 -23.99
N LEU A 84 10.69 18.41 -22.99
CA LEU A 84 11.42 19.02 -21.88
C LEU A 84 12.64 19.80 -22.37
N SER A 85 13.39 19.23 -23.32
CA SER A 85 14.55 19.90 -23.92
C SER A 85 14.17 21.18 -24.66
N ARG A 86 13.04 21.18 -25.39
CA ARG A 86 12.54 22.34 -26.13
C ARG A 86 12.11 23.49 -25.22
N LEU A 87 11.50 23.16 -24.08
CA LEU A 87 10.96 24.14 -23.14
C LEU A 87 11.95 24.57 -22.07
N SER A 88 13.18 24.04 -22.08
CA SER A 88 14.17 24.23 -21.01
C SER A 88 13.66 23.87 -19.61
N VAL A 89 12.62 23.02 -19.54
CA VAL A 89 12.04 22.57 -18.27
C VAL A 89 12.90 21.44 -17.74
N GLN A 90 13.44 21.63 -16.54
CA GLN A 90 14.20 20.59 -15.88
C GLN A 90 13.28 19.38 -15.62
N GLN A 91 13.63 18.22 -16.18
CA GLN A 91 12.95 16.99 -15.84
C GLN A 91 13.02 16.80 -14.33
N ARG A 92 11.87 16.74 -13.67
CA ARG A 92 11.79 16.29 -12.28
C ARG A 92 12.05 14.79 -12.27
N SER A 93 13.30 14.39 -12.48
CA SER A 93 13.70 13.03 -12.15
C SER A 93 13.84 12.96 -10.64
N LEU A 94 13.26 11.94 -10.03
CA LEU A 94 13.61 11.67 -8.65
C LEU A 94 15.11 11.40 -8.61
N SER A 95 15.86 12.28 -7.95
CA SER A 95 17.29 12.04 -7.81
C SER A 95 17.48 10.64 -7.23
N LYS A 96 18.41 9.87 -7.79
CA LYS A 96 18.72 8.50 -7.36
C LYS A 96 18.90 8.43 -5.83
N ILE A 97 19.44 9.51 -5.24
CA ILE A 97 19.61 9.71 -3.81
C ILE A 97 18.26 9.68 -3.07
N HIS A 98 17.27 10.46 -3.48
CA HIS A 98 15.98 10.53 -2.77
C HIS A 98 15.23 9.18 -2.77
N ARG A 99 15.23 8.44 -3.90
CA ARG A 99 14.62 7.10 -3.93
C ARG A 99 15.36 6.11 -3.03
N ASN A 100 16.69 6.14 -3.06
CA ASN A 100 17.49 5.29 -2.20
C ASN A 100 17.26 5.62 -0.71
N MET A 101 17.18 6.91 -0.36
CA MET A 101 16.89 7.36 0.99
C MET A 101 15.52 6.88 1.47
N PHE A 102 14.47 7.01 0.65
CA PHE A 102 13.14 6.49 1.01
C PHE A 102 13.16 4.98 1.24
N PHE A 103 13.83 4.22 0.37
CA PHE A 103 13.95 2.77 0.51
C PHE A 103 14.71 2.39 1.78
N ILE A 104 15.81 3.07 2.08
CA ILE A 104 16.61 2.87 3.30
C ILE A 104 15.77 3.20 4.54
N LEU A 105 15.12 4.36 4.57
CA LEU A 105 14.27 4.79 5.69
C LEU A 105 13.11 3.82 5.93
N SER A 106 12.44 3.38 4.87
CA SER A 106 11.38 2.37 4.97
C SER A 106 11.94 1.06 5.52
N THR A 107 13.09 0.61 5.03
CA THR A 107 13.73 -0.62 5.52
C THR A 107 14.10 -0.52 7.00
N ILE A 108 14.68 0.60 7.42
CA ILE A 108 15.00 0.87 8.83
C ILE A 108 13.73 0.90 9.68
N TYR A 109 12.65 1.54 9.20
CA TYR A 109 11.38 1.60 9.91
C TYR A 109 10.81 0.20 10.16
N PHE A 110 10.74 -0.63 9.11
CA PHE A 110 10.22 -1.99 9.22
C PHE A 110 11.16 -2.85 10.11
N ALA A 111 12.48 -2.80 9.91
CA ALA A 111 13.44 -3.52 10.75
C ALA A 111 13.38 -3.09 12.22
N GLY A 112 13.32 -1.78 12.48
CA GLY A 112 13.19 -1.21 13.81
C GLY A 112 11.89 -1.63 14.50
N PHE A 113 10.77 -1.66 13.76
CA PHE A 113 9.50 -2.16 14.28
C PHE A 113 9.59 -3.64 14.69
N LYS A 114 10.30 -4.46 13.91
CA LYS A 114 10.56 -5.86 14.26
C LYS A 114 11.47 -6.00 15.47
N LEU A 115 12.56 -5.25 15.53
CA LEU A 115 13.46 -5.24 16.69
C LEU A 115 12.73 -4.79 17.96
N LEU A 116 11.86 -3.78 17.85
CA LEU A 116 10.99 -3.35 18.93
C LEU A 116 10.08 -4.50 19.39
N PHE A 117 9.43 -5.20 18.46
CA PHE A 117 8.60 -6.36 18.82
C PHE A 117 9.41 -7.47 19.51
N LEU A 118 10.64 -7.74 19.03
CA LEU A 118 11.54 -8.72 19.66
C LEU A 118 11.95 -8.29 21.08
N PHE A 119 12.20 -7.00 21.28
CA PHE A 119 12.54 -6.42 22.58
C PHE A 119 11.36 -6.49 23.56
N LEU A 120 10.14 -6.19 23.08
CA LEU A 120 8.93 -6.23 23.91
C LEU A 120 8.49 -7.68 24.21
N PHE A 121 8.86 -8.66 23.37
CA PHE A 121 8.55 -10.07 23.53
C PHE A 121 9.80 -10.95 23.34
N PRO A 122 10.73 -10.93 24.31
CA PRO A 122 11.94 -11.73 24.21
C PRO A 122 11.55 -13.22 24.19
N PRO A 123 11.98 -13.99 23.18
CA PRO A 123 11.71 -15.41 23.14
C PRO A 123 12.46 -16.10 24.29
N ARG A 124 11.89 -17.18 24.82
CA ARG A 124 12.56 -18.00 25.86
C ARG A 124 13.91 -18.55 25.39
N THR A 125 14.03 -18.81 24.09
CA THR A 125 15.27 -19.25 23.43
C THR A 125 15.44 -18.52 22.12
N LEU A 126 16.65 -17.99 21.88
CA LEU A 126 17.03 -17.38 20.61
C LEU A 126 17.63 -18.45 19.70
N ASP A 127 16.79 -19.27 19.08
CA ASP A 127 17.22 -20.18 18.00
C ASP A 127 17.34 -19.39 16.68
N VAL A 128 18.34 -19.73 15.86
CA VAL A 128 18.48 -19.25 14.47
C VAL A 128 17.18 -19.45 13.69
N LYS A 129 16.49 -20.57 13.94
CA LYS A 129 15.17 -20.85 13.36
C LYS A 129 14.15 -19.79 13.75
N PHE A 130 14.08 -19.44 15.03
CA PHE A 130 13.18 -18.40 15.52
C PHE A 130 13.51 -17.06 14.87
N LEU A 131 14.78 -16.67 14.83
CA LEU A 131 15.22 -15.40 14.24
C LEU A 131 14.86 -15.31 12.75
N ALA A 132 15.11 -16.37 11.98
CA ALA A 132 14.74 -16.45 10.57
C ALA A 132 13.21 -16.37 10.37
N ALA A 133 12.45 -17.14 11.17
CA ALA A 133 10.98 -17.09 11.16
C ALA A 133 10.46 -15.71 11.51
N PHE A 134 11.13 -15.00 12.42
CA PHE A 134 10.70 -13.71 12.91
C PHE A 134 10.93 -12.59 11.88
N LEU A 135 12.10 -12.59 11.24
CA LEU A 135 12.50 -11.59 10.24
C LEU A 135 11.78 -11.80 8.90
N ILE A 136 11.70 -13.05 8.45
CA ILE A 136 11.17 -13.41 7.11
C ILE A 136 9.69 -13.84 7.20
N GLY A 137 9.17 -14.02 8.41
CA GLY A 137 7.84 -14.58 8.62
C GLY A 137 6.70 -13.74 8.02
N PRO A 138 5.73 -14.38 7.36
CA PRO A 138 4.47 -13.73 7.02
C PRO A 138 3.72 -13.33 8.31
N PRO A 139 2.93 -12.25 8.28
CA PRO A 139 2.55 -11.44 7.10
C PRO A 139 3.53 -10.31 6.74
N PHE A 140 4.58 -10.12 7.55
CA PHE A 140 5.37 -8.89 7.53
C PHE A 140 6.14 -8.64 6.24
N ILE A 141 6.85 -9.66 5.73
CA ILE A 141 7.66 -9.49 4.52
C ILE A 141 6.78 -9.16 3.31
N ILE A 142 5.58 -9.74 3.24
CA ILE A 142 4.60 -9.40 2.21
C ILE A 142 4.18 -7.95 2.36
N HIS A 143 3.82 -7.53 3.56
CA HIS A 143 3.33 -6.18 3.76
C HIS A 143 4.40 -5.14 3.38
N TYR A 144 5.64 -5.41 3.76
CA TYR A 144 6.80 -4.61 3.35
C TYR A 144 6.98 -4.56 1.83
N VAL A 145 7.00 -5.72 1.16
CA VAL A 145 7.21 -5.80 -0.30
C VAL A 145 6.07 -5.11 -1.05
N VAL A 146 4.81 -5.37 -0.68
CA VAL A 146 3.64 -4.73 -1.30
C VAL A 146 3.67 -3.22 -1.04
N PHE A 147 3.99 -2.78 0.17
CA PHE A 147 4.09 -1.35 0.49
C PHE A 147 5.16 -0.64 -0.35
N ILE A 148 6.40 -1.14 -0.35
CA ILE A 148 7.50 -0.50 -1.08
C ILE A 148 7.25 -0.48 -2.58
N SER A 149 6.79 -1.60 -3.14
CA SER A 149 6.52 -1.69 -4.58
C SER A 149 5.37 -0.76 -4.99
N THR A 150 4.26 -0.75 -4.24
CA THR A 150 3.13 0.15 -4.48
C THR A 150 3.56 1.61 -4.39
N TYR A 151 4.24 1.98 -3.31
CA TYR A 151 4.73 3.34 -3.11
C TYR A 151 5.63 3.75 -4.27
N TYR A 152 6.57 2.90 -4.66
CA TYR A 152 7.48 3.16 -5.76
C TYR A 152 6.73 3.46 -7.07
N PHE A 153 5.74 2.65 -7.44
CA PHE A 153 5.00 2.85 -8.68
C PHE A 153 4.09 4.07 -8.63
N LEU A 154 3.34 4.27 -7.54
CA LEU A 154 2.47 5.44 -7.37
C LEU A 154 3.28 6.75 -7.34
N TYR A 155 4.43 6.77 -6.68
CA TYR A 155 5.27 7.96 -6.64
C TYR A 155 5.88 8.27 -8.02
N ASN A 156 6.20 7.24 -8.81
CA ASN A 156 6.63 7.41 -10.20
C ASN A 156 5.53 8.02 -11.09
N PHE A 157 4.26 7.67 -10.87
CA PHE A 157 3.14 8.36 -11.52
C PHE A 157 3.06 9.82 -11.09
N TYR A 158 3.09 10.06 -9.77
CA TYR A 158 2.97 11.39 -9.20
C TYR A 158 3.95 12.37 -9.87
N ILE A 159 5.22 11.98 -9.99
CA ILE A 159 6.27 12.78 -10.62
C ILE A 159 5.98 13.09 -12.09
N ARG A 160 5.48 12.11 -12.85
CA ARG A 160 5.21 12.29 -14.29
C ARG A 160 4.02 13.20 -14.52
N PHE A 161 2.95 13.03 -13.73
CA PHE A 161 1.82 13.97 -13.75
C PHE A 161 2.25 15.37 -13.32
N GLU A 162 3.14 15.48 -12.33
CA GLU A 162 3.68 16.79 -11.93
C GLU A 162 4.54 17.42 -13.05
N THR A 163 5.34 16.62 -13.76
CA THR A 163 6.14 17.08 -14.90
C THR A 163 5.24 17.58 -16.04
N LEU A 164 4.16 16.88 -16.37
CA LEU A 164 3.17 17.34 -17.35
C LEU A 164 2.46 18.63 -16.90
N ASN A 165 2.14 18.74 -15.61
CA ASN A 165 1.56 19.95 -15.04
C ASN A 165 2.52 21.14 -15.11
N ASP A 166 3.81 20.93 -14.90
CA ASP A 166 4.82 21.98 -15.04
C ASP A 166 5.02 22.38 -16.50
N LEU A 167 5.04 21.43 -17.43
CA LEU A 167 5.03 21.71 -18.88
C LEU A 167 3.80 22.56 -19.26
N TRP A 168 2.63 22.25 -18.70
CA TRP A 168 1.40 23.01 -18.92
C TRP A 168 1.51 24.46 -18.42
N LYS A 169 2.13 24.68 -17.25
CA LYS A 169 2.33 26.04 -16.70
C LYS A 169 3.32 26.89 -17.50
N CYS A 170 4.18 26.26 -18.31
CA CYS A 170 5.10 26.98 -19.19
C CYS A 170 4.42 27.53 -20.45
N LEU A 171 3.17 27.17 -20.71
CA LEU A 171 2.41 27.72 -21.83
C LEU A 171 2.07 29.20 -21.57
N PRO A 172 2.05 30.05 -22.60
CA PRO A 172 1.73 31.47 -22.47
C PRO A 172 0.29 31.67 -21.97
N ASP A 173 0.12 32.62 -21.04
CA ASP A 173 -1.18 32.98 -20.48
C ASP A 173 -2.15 33.43 -21.58
N GLY A 174 -3.34 32.85 -21.60
CA GLY A 174 -4.37 33.13 -22.60
C GLY A 174 -4.13 32.49 -23.97
N LEU A 175 -3.07 31.68 -24.13
CA LEU A 175 -2.70 31.04 -25.41
C LEU A 175 -2.47 32.05 -26.55
N ILE A 176 -2.21 33.31 -26.20
CA ILE A 176 -1.96 34.37 -27.18
C ILE A 176 -0.47 34.31 -27.55
N ALA A 177 -0.20 34.19 -28.84
CA ALA A 177 1.17 34.22 -29.35
C ALA A 177 1.83 35.55 -28.94
N VAL A 178 2.90 35.48 -28.16
CA VAL A 178 3.74 36.64 -27.89
C VAL A 178 4.62 36.85 -29.13
N PRO A 179 4.54 38.02 -29.79
CA PRO A 179 5.42 38.33 -30.91
C PRO A 179 6.89 38.09 -30.51
N ASP A 180 7.66 37.48 -31.41
CA ASP A 180 9.09 37.15 -31.24
C ASP A 180 9.47 35.95 -30.34
N GLN A 181 8.52 35.23 -29.73
CA GLN A 181 8.86 34.03 -28.93
C GLN A 181 8.23 32.73 -29.41
N TRP A 182 6.91 32.71 -29.65
CA TRP A 182 6.19 31.49 -30.02
C TRP A 182 5.19 31.78 -31.12
N THR A 183 5.23 31.01 -32.21
CA THR A 183 4.16 31.07 -33.20
C THR A 183 2.90 30.39 -32.66
N HIS A 184 1.72 30.88 -33.04
CA HIS A 184 0.45 30.23 -32.69
C HIS A 184 0.45 28.74 -33.05
N PHE A 185 1.06 28.38 -34.19
CA PHE A 185 1.15 26.99 -34.64
C PHE A 185 1.96 26.11 -33.67
N GLU A 186 3.08 26.61 -33.15
CA GLU A 186 3.89 25.89 -32.17
C GLU A 186 3.18 25.70 -30.84
N VAL A 187 2.44 26.72 -30.38
CA VAL A 187 1.64 26.62 -29.15
C VAL A 187 0.56 25.54 -29.29
N VAL A 188 -0.13 25.49 -30.44
CA VAL A 188 -1.16 24.48 -30.72
C VAL A 188 -0.56 23.07 -30.74
N ILE A 189 0.54 22.87 -31.46
CA ILE A 189 1.23 21.56 -31.49
C ILE A 189 1.63 21.13 -30.08
N LEU A 190 2.21 22.05 -29.29
CA LEU A 190 2.65 21.73 -27.94
C LEU A 190 1.49 21.35 -27.02
N ILE A 191 0.34 22.03 -27.12
CA ILE A 191 -0.86 21.68 -26.36
C ILE A 191 -1.33 20.28 -26.73
N ASP A 192 -1.38 19.96 -28.02
CA ASP A 192 -1.82 18.66 -28.50
C ASP A 192 -0.85 17.54 -28.09
N ASP A 193 0.46 17.77 -28.14
CA ASP A 193 1.48 16.84 -27.63
C ASP A 193 1.33 16.60 -26.13
N ILE A 194 1.13 17.66 -25.36
CA ILE A 194 0.93 17.58 -23.90
C ILE A 194 -0.36 16.81 -23.57
N ARG A 195 -1.44 17.02 -24.33
CA ARG A 195 -2.71 16.28 -24.19
C ARG A 195 -2.54 14.80 -24.51
N LEU A 196 -1.83 14.49 -25.60
CA LEU A 196 -1.55 13.12 -26.00
C LEU A 196 -0.77 12.39 -24.91
N LEU A 197 0.31 13.01 -24.40
CA LEU A 197 1.09 12.46 -23.30
C LEU A 197 0.27 12.24 -22.04
N HIS A 198 -0.62 13.18 -21.69
CA HIS A 198 -1.51 12.98 -20.58
C HIS A 198 -2.45 11.79 -20.78
N SER A 199 -3.02 11.64 -21.98
CA SER A 199 -3.87 10.49 -22.32
C SER A 199 -3.10 9.18 -22.19
N GLU A 200 -1.86 9.11 -22.69
CA GLU A 200 -0.99 7.95 -22.53
C GLU A 200 -0.71 7.66 -21.05
N LEU A 201 -0.35 8.67 -20.25
CA LEU A 201 -0.09 8.49 -18.81
C LEU A 201 -1.34 8.03 -18.05
N SER A 202 -2.52 8.49 -18.46
CA SER A 202 -3.81 8.05 -17.91
C SER A 202 -4.12 6.60 -18.29
N GLU A 203 -3.80 6.18 -19.51
CA GLU A 203 -3.91 4.78 -19.92
C GLU A 203 -2.92 3.89 -19.14
N LEU A 204 -1.69 4.36 -18.90
CA LEU A 204 -0.76 3.67 -18.02
C LEU A 204 -1.31 3.52 -16.60
N LEU A 205 -2.01 4.54 -16.08
CA LEU A 205 -2.68 4.48 -14.79
C LEU A 205 -3.80 3.44 -14.77
N LYS A 206 -4.57 3.31 -15.86
CA LYS A 206 -5.56 2.23 -16.03
C LYS A 206 -4.91 0.85 -16.09
N ILE A 207 -3.79 0.71 -16.81
CA ILE A 207 -3.01 -0.53 -16.85
C ILE A 207 -2.50 -0.90 -15.46
N PHE A 208 -1.98 0.07 -14.71
CA PHE A 208 -1.58 -0.12 -13.32
C PHE A 208 -2.76 -0.53 -12.43
N SER A 209 -3.90 0.13 -12.54
CA SER A 209 -5.12 -0.22 -11.80
C SER A 209 -5.59 -1.64 -12.09
N ARG A 210 -5.57 -2.08 -13.37
CA ARG A 210 -5.92 -3.45 -13.76
C ARG A 210 -4.91 -4.48 -13.27
N GLY A 211 -3.63 -4.15 -13.33
CA GLY A 211 -2.54 -5.02 -12.90
C GLY A 211 -2.41 -5.11 -11.39
N TYR A 212 -2.13 -3.99 -10.73
CA TYR A 212 -1.88 -3.88 -9.29
C TYR A 212 -3.15 -3.85 -8.45
N GLY A 213 -4.30 -3.51 -9.02
CA GLY A 213 -5.58 -3.42 -8.31
C GLY A 213 -5.91 -4.67 -7.49
N PRO A 214 -5.89 -5.89 -8.07
CA PRO A 214 -6.14 -7.12 -7.31
C PRO A 214 -5.16 -7.33 -6.14
N LEU A 215 -3.88 -6.99 -6.33
CA LEU A 215 -2.86 -7.06 -5.28
C LEU A 215 -3.16 -6.07 -4.15
N LEU A 216 -3.52 -4.82 -4.49
CA LEU A 216 -3.90 -3.80 -3.52
C LEU A 216 -5.17 -4.14 -2.77
N ILE A 217 -6.21 -4.65 -3.44
CA ILE A 217 -7.45 -5.08 -2.78
C ILE A 217 -7.15 -6.21 -1.80
N THR A 218 -6.40 -7.23 -2.26
CA THR A 218 -6.02 -8.36 -1.41
C THR A 218 -5.25 -7.87 -0.20
N PHE A 219 -4.30 -6.96 -0.40
CA PHE A 219 -3.52 -6.34 0.68
C PHE A 219 -4.40 -5.53 1.65
N PHE A 220 -5.31 -4.69 1.14
CA PHE A 220 -6.17 -3.87 1.98
C PHE A 220 -7.16 -4.71 2.79
N VAL A 221 -7.83 -5.68 2.16
CA VAL A 221 -8.74 -6.61 2.83
C VAL A 221 -8.00 -7.42 3.88
N SER A 222 -6.80 -7.91 3.56
CA SER A 222 -6.01 -8.70 4.51
C SER A 222 -5.53 -7.86 5.70
N ASN A 223 -5.08 -6.62 5.47
CA ASN A 223 -4.73 -5.70 6.55
C ASN A 223 -5.94 -5.34 7.41
N TYR A 224 -7.10 -5.12 6.80
CA TYR A 224 -8.33 -4.84 7.53
C TYR A 224 -8.72 -6.00 8.45
N ILE A 225 -8.70 -7.24 7.93
CA ILE A 225 -8.97 -8.42 8.76
C ILE A 225 -7.90 -8.58 9.85
N ASN A 226 -6.62 -8.32 9.55
CA ASN A 226 -5.55 -8.31 10.56
C ASN A 226 -5.84 -7.31 11.68
N ILE A 227 -6.26 -6.08 11.34
CA ILE A 227 -6.65 -5.06 12.31
C ILE A 227 -7.79 -5.57 13.18
N LEU A 228 -8.86 -6.13 12.59
CA LEU A 228 -9.98 -6.71 13.33
C LEU A 228 -9.56 -7.85 14.26
N LEU A 229 -8.68 -8.74 13.79
CA LEU A 229 -8.14 -9.83 14.61
C LEU A 229 -7.30 -9.29 15.77
N TYR A 230 -6.43 -8.32 15.54
CA TYR A 230 -5.64 -7.69 16.61
C TYR A 230 -6.54 -6.98 17.63
N PHE A 231 -7.59 -6.30 17.18
CA PHE A 231 -8.60 -5.72 18.08
C PHE A 231 -9.32 -6.80 18.90
N TYR A 232 -9.78 -7.86 18.25
CA TYR A 232 -10.42 -8.99 18.91
C TYR A 232 -9.51 -9.58 19.99
N PHE A 233 -8.22 -9.79 19.71
CA PHE A 233 -7.26 -10.25 20.71
C PHE A 233 -6.99 -9.22 21.80
N ALA A 234 -6.91 -7.93 21.47
CA ALA A 234 -6.74 -6.88 22.47
C ALA A 234 -7.90 -6.84 23.48
N ILE A 235 -9.13 -7.10 23.02
CA ILE A 235 -10.34 -7.16 23.86
C ILE A 235 -10.43 -8.49 24.61
N THR A 236 -10.21 -9.61 23.94
CA THR A 236 -10.38 -10.95 24.54
C THR A 236 -9.29 -11.23 25.59
N PHE A 237 -8.05 -10.80 25.35
CA PHE A 237 -6.98 -10.87 26.36
C PHE A 237 -7.05 -9.71 27.38
N ARG A 238 -8.20 -9.04 27.52
CA ARG A 238 -8.39 -7.99 28.53
C ARG A 238 -8.44 -8.58 29.95
N GLU A 239 -8.95 -9.79 30.08
CA GLU A 239 -8.91 -10.57 31.32
C GLU A 239 -7.47 -11.04 31.56
N PHE A 240 -6.84 -10.50 32.62
CA PHE A 240 -5.48 -10.85 33.01
C PHE A 240 -5.40 -12.36 33.18
N LEU A 241 -4.57 -13.04 32.39
CA LEU A 241 -4.12 -14.38 32.76
C LEU A 241 -3.42 -14.22 34.12
N PRO A 242 -3.99 -14.76 35.22
CA PRO A 242 -3.53 -14.49 36.57
C PRO A 242 -2.10 -14.99 36.81
N GLU A 243 -1.59 -15.83 35.91
CA GLU A 243 -0.24 -16.39 35.94
C GLU A 243 0.86 -15.41 35.51
N TYR A 244 0.55 -14.28 34.86
CA TYR A 244 1.55 -13.33 34.37
C TYR A 244 1.59 -12.02 35.17
N SER A 245 2.79 -11.48 35.35
CA SER A 245 2.98 -10.18 36.00
C SER A 245 2.29 -9.05 35.22
N PHE A 246 1.86 -8.01 35.95
CA PHE A 246 1.22 -6.83 35.38
C PHE A 246 2.00 -6.24 34.19
N THR A 247 3.33 -6.13 34.32
CA THR A 247 4.21 -5.61 33.27
C THR A 247 4.13 -6.43 31.98
N VAL A 248 4.14 -7.76 32.07
CA VAL A 248 4.06 -8.63 30.88
C VAL A 248 2.71 -8.47 30.17
N ASN A 249 1.63 -8.38 30.94
CA ASN A 249 0.29 -8.18 30.41
C ASN A 249 0.13 -6.79 29.75
N PHE A 250 0.70 -5.75 30.35
CA PHE A 250 0.73 -4.40 29.78
C PHE A 250 1.51 -4.38 28.46
N MET A 251 2.71 -4.96 28.42
CA MET A 251 3.55 -5.00 27.22
C MET A 251 2.87 -5.74 26.07
N ARG A 252 2.18 -6.86 26.36
CA ARG A 252 1.41 -7.59 25.35
C ARG A 252 0.29 -6.74 24.73
N LYS A 253 -0.40 -5.93 25.54
CA LYS A 253 -1.41 -4.99 25.04
C LYS A 253 -0.79 -3.92 24.15
N CYS A 254 0.32 -3.30 24.59
CA CYS A 254 1.04 -2.31 23.80
C CYS A 254 1.46 -2.84 22.42
N ILE A 255 1.94 -4.08 22.35
CA ILE A 255 2.33 -4.73 21.09
C ILE A 255 1.16 -4.82 20.11
N ASN A 256 -0.01 -5.28 20.56
CA ASN A 256 -1.18 -5.40 19.70
C ASN A 256 -1.58 -4.03 19.13
N TYR A 257 -1.58 -2.99 19.96
CA TYR A 257 -1.86 -1.63 19.50
C TYR A 257 -0.79 -1.07 18.55
N LEU A 258 0.49 -1.37 18.77
CA LEU A 258 1.56 -1.01 17.83
C LEU A 258 1.36 -1.67 16.47
N GLY A 259 0.97 -2.96 16.43
CA GLY A 259 0.68 -3.67 15.19
C GLY A 259 -0.52 -3.10 14.43
N ILE A 260 -1.58 -2.72 15.15
CA ILE A 260 -2.74 -2.01 14.59
C ILE A 260 -2.30 -0.66 14.02
N GLY A 261 -1.58 0.13 14.81
CA GLY A 261 -1.09 1.45 14.41
C GLY A 261 -0.22 1.39 13.15
N GLN A 262 0.72 0.44 13.08
CA GLN A 262 1.54 0.23 11.88
C GLN A 262 0.69 -0.06 10.65
N SER A 263 -0.29 -0.97 10.77
CA SER A 263 -1.15 -1.36 9.66
C SER A 263 -1.97 -0.18 9.13
N ILE A 264 -2.53 0.63 10.03
CA ILE A 264 -3.27 1.86 9.70
C ILE A 264 -2.35 2.86 8.99
N VAL A 265 -1.17 3.15 9.55
CA VAL A 265 -0.22 4.12 8.97
C VAL A 265 0.18 3.71 7.55
N VAL A 266 0.52 2.43 7.33
CA VAL A 266 0.88 1.91 6.01
C VAL A 266 -0.27 2.07 5.01
N MET A 267 -1.51 1.75 5.42
CA MET A 267 -2.69 1.94 4.56
C MET A 267 -2.91 3.42 4.22
N MET A 268 -2.81 4.30 5.22
CA MET A 268 -3.00 5.75 5.04
C MET A 268 -1.99 6.33 4.05
N ILE A 269 -0.71 5.94 4.12
CA ILE A 269 0.33 6.42 3.20
C ILE A 269 0.00 6.03 1.74
N ILE A 270 -0.39 4.77 1.49
CA ILE A 270 -0.73 4.32 0.13
C ILE A 270 -1.96 5.09 -0.38
N MET A 271 -3.00 5.23 0.44
CA MET A 271 -4.23 5.92 0.02
C MET A 271 -4.01 7.41 -0.20
N MET A 272 -3.23 8.07 0.66
CA MET A 272 -2.83 9.47 0.49
C MET A 272 -2.08 9.67 -0.83
N LEU A 273 -1.13 8.79 -1.15
CA LEU A 273 -0.38 8.88 -2.40
C LEU A 273 -1.28 8.68 -3.64
N GLY A 274 -2.21 7.72 -3.59
CA GLY A 274 -3.23 7.54 -4.63
C GLY A 274 -4.09 8.80 -4.81
N SER A 275 -4.53 9.40 -3.70
CA SER A 275 -5.31 10.64 -3.73
C SER A 275 -4.54 11.83 -4.33
N PHE A 276 -3.23 11.94 -4.07
CA PHE A 276 -2.41 13.00 -4.66
C PHE A 276 -2.31 12.88 -6.18
N ILE A 277 -2.15 11.66 -6.70
CA ILE A 277 -2.11 11.43 -8.16
C ILE A 277 -3.44 11.83 -8.78
N ASN A 278 -4.56 11.45 -8.16
CA ASN A 278 -5.89 11.82 -8.66
C ASN A 278 -6.11 13.34 -8.71
N ASN A 279 -5.67 14.05 -7.66
CA ASN A 279 -5.75 15.51 -7.64
C ASN A 279 -4.89 16.16 -8.75
N ASN A 280 -3.67 15.66 -8.95
CA ASN A 280 -2.79 16.18 -9.99
C ASN A 280 -3.26 15.87 -11.42
N ASN A 281 -3.95 14.74 -11.62
CA ASN A 281 -4.63 14.40 -12.88
C ASN A 281 -5.73 15.45 -13.19
N ILE A 282 -6.59 15.76 -12.21
CA ILE A 282 -7.72 16.69 -12.38
C ILE A 282 -7.27 18.14 -12.65
N LYS A 283 -6.17 18.61 -12.04
CA LYS A 283 -5.68 19.99 -12.22
C LYS A 283 -5.39 20.36 -13.67
N MET A 284 -4.85 19.42 -14.45
CA MET A 284 -4.52 19.66 -15.85
C MET A 284 -5.78 19.76 -16.72
N PHE A 285 -6.80 18.96 -16.40
CA PHE A 285 -8.06 18.87 -17.15
C PHE A 285 -9.04 20.00 -16.86
N MET A 286 -9.14 20.43 -15.60
CA MET A 286 -10.04 21.52 -15.21
C MET A 286 -9.71 22.84 -15.91
N ASN A 287 -8.45 23.05 -16.30
CA ASN A 287 -8.05 24.23 -17.07
C ASN A 287 -8.40 24.13 -18.56
N GLN A 288 -8.75 22.95 -19.08
CA GLN A 288 -8.99 22.74 -20.51
C GLN A 288 -10.45 22.50 -20.86
N VAL A 289 -11.17 21.64 -20.13
CA VAL A 289 -12.52 21.20 -20.53
C VAL A 289 -13.30 20.73 -19.29
N SER A 290 -14.35 21.46 -18.91
CA SER A 290 -15.27 21.12 -17.80
C SER A 290 -16.19 19.90 -18.05
N VAL A 291 -15.91 19.09 -19.08
CA VAL A 291 -16.84 18.09 -19.64
C VAL A 291 -16.31 16.65 -19.58
N TYR A 292 -15.06 16.41 -19.16
CA TYR A 292 -14.50 15.05 -19.13
C TYR A 292 -14.67 14.38 -17.77
N GLU A 293 -15.29 13.19 -17.73
CA GLU A 293 -15.33 12.33 -16.54
C GLU A 293 -13.90 11.90 -16.18
N SER A 294 -13.44 12.25 -14.98
CA SER A 294 -12.09 11.91 -14.54
C SER A 294 -11.95 10.40 -14.35
N ASP A 295 -10.95 9.81 -15.02
CA ASP A 295 -10.52 8.44 -14.78
C ASP A 295 -9.87 8.33 -13.39
N GLU A 296 -10.70 8.17 -12.37
CA GLU A 296 -10.23 8.02 -10.99
C GLU A 296 -9.46 6.71 -10.78
N ILE A 297 -8.47 6.75 -9.88
CA ILE A 297 -7.77 5.54 -9.45
C ILE A 297 -8.73 4.65 -8.68
N THR A 298 -9.26 3.66 -9.38
CA THR A 298 -10.02 2.57 -8.79
C THR A 298 -9.09 1.38 -8.57
N ALA A 299 -9.27 0.66 -7.48
CA ALA A 299 -8.69 -0.66 -7.35
C ALA A 299 -9.59 -1.62 -8.13
N PHE A 300 -9.17 -2.04 -9.34
CA PHE A 300 -9.90 -2.97 -10.20
C PHE A 300 -11.35 -2.54 -10.51
N GLY A 301 -11.64 -1.23 -10.58
CA GLY A 301 -13.00 -0.73 -10.79
C GLY A 301 -13.96 -0.87 -9.59
N LEU A 302 -13.54 -1.51 -8.49
CA LEU A 302 -14.41 -1.83 -7.36
C LEU A 302 -14.46 -0.71 -6.31
N PHE A 303 -13.32 -0.09 -5.98
CA PHE A 303 -13.26 0.96 -4.97
C PHE A 303 -12.36 2.11 -5.40
N LYS A 304 -12.87 3.33 -5.27
CA LYS A 304 -12.10 4.57 -5.44
C LYS A 304 -11.09 4.68 -4.29
N ILE A 305 -9.80 4.72 -4.60
CA ILE A 305 -8.75 4.94 -3.58
C ILE A 305 -8.78 6.41 -3.21
N ASN A 306 -9.65 6.77 -2.27
CA ASN A 306 -9.87 8.14 -1.81
C ASN A 306 -9.72 8.21 -0.29
N LEU A 307 -9.29 9.36 0.22
CA LEU A 307 -9.26 9.70 1.64
C LEU A 307 -10.61 9.43 2.36
N ASN A 308 -11.73 9.59 1.66
CA ASN A 308 -13.06 9.27 2.23
C ASN A 308 -13.17 7.79 2.66
N LEU A 309 -12.57 6.87 1.92
CA LEU A 309 -12.52 5.45 2.29
C LEU A 309 -11.73 5.26 3.58
N VAL A 310 -10.57 5.92 3.71
CA VAL A 310 -9.76 5.92 4.95
C VAL A 310 -10.60 6.41 6.12
N MET A 311 -11.27 7.55 5.96
CA MET A 311 -12.08 8.15 7.01
C MET A 311 -13.24 7.24 7.40
N SER A 312 -13.85 6.53 6.45
CA SER A 312 -14.90 5.55 6.73
C SER A 312 -14.38 4.35 7.55
N ILE A 313 -13.18 3.84 7.22
CA ILE A 313 -12.56 2.72 7.93
C ILE A 313 -12.14 3.17 9.33
N LEU A 314 -11.54 4.34 9.47
CA LEU A 314 -11.17 4.93 10.76
C LEU A 314 -12.41 5.19 11.62
N ALA A 315 -13.47 5.77 11.06
CA ALA A 315 -14.73 5.98 11.76
C ALA A 315 -15.30 4.65 12.25
N LEU A 316 -15.33 3.62 11.40
CA LEU A 316 -15.82 2.29 11.76
C LEU A 316 -15.00 1.65 12.90
N ILE A 317 -13.67 1.81 12.89
CA ILE A 317 -12.79 1.37 13.97
C ILE A 317 -13.08 2.15 15.27
N ILE A 318 -13.19 3.48 15.19
CA ILE A 318 -13.47 4.34 16.36
C ILE A 318 -14.83 4.00 16.96
N THR A 319 -15.88 3.87 16.15
CA THR A 319 -17.22 3.48 16.61
C THR A 319 -17.18 2.12 17.30
N GLY A 320 -16.51 1.12 16.72
CA GLY A 320 -16.36 -0.20 17.34
C GLY A 320 -15.62 -0.17 18.69
N ILE A 321 -14.62 0.70 18.83
CA ILE A 321 -13.92 0.89 20.13
C ILE A 321 -14.84 1.55 21.16
N THR A 322 -15.58 2.58 20.73
CA THR A 322 -16.41 3.40 21.62
C THR A 322 -17.61 2.61 22.15
N ASP A 323 -18.30 1.87 21.28
CA ASP A 323 -19.44 1.03 21.67
C ASP A 323 -19.03 -0.07 22.66
N ASN A 324 -17.85 -0.65 22.48
CA ASN A 324 -17.35 -1.65 23.41
C ASN A 324 -17.00 -1.04 24.78
N HIS A 325 -16.47 0.19 24.81
CA HIS A 325 -16.17 0.88 26.06
C HIS A 325 -17.43 1.18 26.87
N ILE A 326 -18.48 1.70 26.20
CA ILE A 326 -19.77 2.02 26.83
C ILE A 326 -20.41 0.77 27.45
N ASN A 327 -20.49 -0.32 26.69
CA ASN A 327 -21.05 -1.60 27.18
C ASN A 327 -20.27 -2.16 28.38
N THR A 328 -18.95 -1.95 28.45
CA THR A 328 -18.15 -2.43 29.59
C THR A 328 -18.37 -1.62 30.86
N ASN A 329 -18.62 -0.32 30.75
CA ASN A 329 -18.95 0.52 31.90
C ASN A 329 -20.34 0.20 32.45
N GLU A 330 -21.30 -0.09 31.58
CA GLU A 330 -22.66 -0.45 31.98
C GLU A 330 -22.71 -1.81 32.72
N ARG A 331 -21.94 -2.81 32.25
CA ARG A 331 -21.80 -4.09 33.00
C ARG A 331 -21.12 -3.91 34.35
N ALA A 332 -20.08 -3.08 34.46
CA ALA A 332 -19.41 -2.82 35.73
C ALA A 332 -20.33 -2.09 36.72
N SER A 333 -21.14 -1.14 36.23
CA SER A 333 -22.16 -0.45 37.03
C SER A 333 -23.21 -1.44 37.55
N ASN A 334 -23.72 -2.32 36.70
CA ASN A 334 -24.74 -3.30 37.08
C ASN A 334 -24.21 -4.37 38.05
N SER A 335 -22.93 -4.78 37.95
CA SER A 335 -22.35 -5.71 38.92
C SER A 335 -22.10 -5.06 40.29
N PHE A 336 -21.74 -3.78 40.33
CA PHE A 336 -21.61 -3.03 41.58
C PHE A 336 -22.95 -2.85 42.28
N GLU A 337 -24.02 -2.56 41.55
CA GLU A 337 -25.37 -2.42 42.13
C GLU A 337 -25.90 -3.77 42.68
N PHE A 338 -25.60 -4.88 42.00
CA PHE A 338 -25.99 -6.21 42.45
C PHE A 338 -25.27 -6.64 43.74
N HIS A 339 -23.98 -6.31 43.88
CA HIS A 339 -23.23 -6.57 45.12
C HIS A 339 -23.71 -5.72 46.31
N PHE A 340 -24.16 -4.49 46.07
CA PHE A 340 -24.73 -3.65 47.13
C PHE A 340 -26.06 -4.21 47.66
N LYS A 341 -26.96 -4.67 46.78
CA LYS A 341 -28.25 -5.25 47.16
C LYS A 341 -28.14 -6.56 47.96
N LEU A 342 -27.10 -7.37 47.72
CA LEU A 342 -26.85 -8.62 48.46
C LEU A 342 -26.35 -8.37 49.89
N ASN A 343 -25.52 -7.34 50.11
CA ASN A 343 -25.05 -7.01 51.46
C ASN A 343 -26.16 -6.45 52.37
N ASP A 344 -27.16 -5.77 51.79
CA ASP A 344 -28.30 -5.24 52.56
C ASP A 344 -29.33 -6.32 52.96
N THR A 345 -29.24 -7.54 52.39
CA THR A 345 -30.17 -8.64 52.71
C THR A 345 -29.65 -9.63 53.75
N GLU A 346 -28.35 -9.62 54.08
CA GLU A 346 -27.76 -10.49 55.12
C GLU A 346 -27.74 -9.86 56.52
N SER A 347 -28.21 -8.62 56.69
CA SER A 347 -28.19 -7.90 57.98
C SER A 347 -29.52 -7.95 58.77
N HIS A 348 -30.39 -8.94 58.53
CA HIS A 348 -31.66 -9.10 59.26
C HIS A 348 -31.84 -10.46 59.93
#